data_AF-A0A7U9GG40-F1
#
_entry.id   AF-A0A7U9GG40-F1
#
_cell.length_a   1.000
_cell.length_b   1.000
_cell.length_c   1.000
_cell.angle_alpha   90.00
_cell.angle_beta   90.00
_cell.angle_gamma   90.00
#
_symmetry.space_group_name_H-M   'P 1'
#
loop_
_entity.id
_entity.type
_entity.pdbx_description
1 polymer ?
#
loop_
_entity_poly.entity_id
_entity_poly.type
_entity_poly.pdbx_seq_one_letter_code
_entity_poly.pdbx_strand_id
1 'polypeptide(L)' 'MLSTFGEDLSEVSLAPSHGGTFEIWCDDVLLWERKRDGGFPDIKLLKQRVRDQLEPGRDLGHIDR' A
#
# COMPACT_ATOMS: atom_id res chain seq x y z
N MET A 1 5.61 4.81 4.98
CA MET A 1 4.86 3.56 5.20
C MET A 1 5.09 3.07 6.62
N LEU A 2 6.29 2.60 6.97
CA LEU A 2 6.64 2.26 8.35
C LEU A 2 6.50 3.43 9.34
N SER A 3 6.70 4.67 8.90
CA SER A 3 6.42 5.85 9.73
C SER A 3 4.93 6.14 9.98
N THR A 4 4.02 5.46 9.27
CA THR A 4 2.56 5.66 9.37
C THR A 4 1.86 4.46 10.01
N PHE A 5 2.36 3.24 9.76
CA PHE A 5 1.78 1.98 10.22
C PHE A 5 2.78 1.15 11.03
N GLY A 6 3.75 1.77 11.69
CA GLY A 6 4.90 1.07 12.27
C GLY A 6 4.57 0.03 13.35
N GLU A 7 3.46 0.21 14.06
CA GLU A 7 2.98 -0.77 15.04
C GLU A 7 2.02 -1.80 14.42
N ASP A 8 1.45 -1.48 13.26
CA ASP A 8 0.41 -2.29 12.60
C ASP A 8 1.00 -3.23 11.53
N LEU A 9 2.11 -2.82 10.91
CA LEU A 9 2.85 -3.62 9.93
C LEU A 9 3.97 -4.38 10.62
N SER A 10 3.88 -5.71 10.59
CA SER A 10 4.94 -6.58 11.11
C SER A 10 6.19 -6.54 10.23
N GLU A 11 6.03 -6.47 8.91
CA GLU A 11 7.14 -6.45 7.96
C GLU A 11 6.76 -5.68 6.69
N VAL A 12 7.78 -5.13 6.02
CA VAL A 12 7.70 -4.67 4.63
C VAL A 12 8.82 -5.36 3.87
N SER A 13 8.46 -6.17 2.87
CA SER A 13 9.41 -6.91 2.06
C SER A 13 9.46 -6.36 0.63
N LEU A 14 10.65 -6.44 0.01
CA LEU A 14 10.85 -6.10 -1.40
C LEU A 14 11.23 -7.37 -2.15
N ALA A 15 10.31 -7.90 -2.95
CA ALA A 15 10.55 -9.06 -3.79
C ALA A 15 11.01 -8.62 -5.20
N PRO A 16 12.19 -9.04 -5.68
CA PRO A 16 12.60 -8.79 -7.06
C PRO A 16 11.61 -9.41 -8.04
N SER A 17 11.21 -8.64 -9.05
CA SER A 17 10.33 -9.10 -10.12
C SER A 17 10.97 -8.86 -11.49
N HIS A 18 10.50 -9.57 -12.49
CA HIS A 18 10.95 -9.44 -13.88
C HIS A 18 9.81 -8.87 -14.74
N GLY A 19 10.14 -8.40 -15.95
CA GLY A 19 9.13 -7.99 -16.94
C GLY A 19 8.42 -6.67 -16.63
N GLY A 20 9.02 -5.80 -15.81
CA GLY A 20 8.42 -4.52 -15.42
C GLY A 20 7.15 -4.70 -14.58
N THR A 21 7.08 -5.78 -13.80
CA THR A 21 5.98 -6.04 -12.88
C THR A 21 6.19 -5.19 -11.64
N PHE A 22 5.17 -4.46 -11.22
CA PHE A 22 5.21 -3.72 -9.96
C PHE A 22 3.85 -3.89 -9.31
N GLU A 23 3.86 -4.66 -8.23
CA GLU A 23 2.70 -5.03 -7.46
C GLU A 23 2.93 -4.68 -6.00
N ILE A 24 1.87 -4.27 -5.33
CA ILE A 24 1.88 -4.03 -3.89
C ILE A 24 0.82 -4.92 -3.28
N TRP A 25 1.28 -5.79 -2.40
CA TRP A 25 0.46 -6.74 -1.67
C TRP A 25 0.39 -6.29 -0.20
N CYS A 26 -0.76 -6.49 0.40
CA CYS A 26 -0.96 -6.42 1.84
C CYS A 26 -1.64 -7.72 2.24
N ASP A 27 -0.95 -8.54 3.01
CA ASP A 27 -1.29 -9.95 3.22
C ASP A 27 -1.52 -10.65 1.87
N ASP A 28 -2.66 -11.30 1.67
CA ASP A 28 -3.03 -11.98 0.43
C ASP A 28 -3.81 -11.08 -0.56
N VAL A 29 -3.87 -9.77 -0.31
CA VAL A 29 -4.65 -8.81 -1.11
C VAL A 29 -3.76 -7.95 -1.98
N LEU A 30 -4.01 -7.99 -3.29
CA LEU A 30 -3.34 -7.14 -4.29
C LEU A 30 -3.90 -5.72 -4.26
N LEU A 31 -3.21 -4.81 -3.57
CA LEU A 31 -3.60 -3.40 -3.44
C LEU A 31 -3.30 -2.57 -4.68
N TRP A 32 -2.23 -2.89 -5.41
CA TRP A 32 -1.83 -2.15 -6.61
C TRP A 32 -1.10 -3.03 -7.61
N GLU A 33 -1.35 -2.85 -8.90
CA GLU A 33 -0.60 -3.43 -10.01
C GLU A 33 -0.40 -2.39 -11.11
N ARG A 34 0.84 -2.23 -11.57
CA ARG A 34 1.24 -1.12 -12.47
C ARG A 34 0.47 -1.06 -13.78
N LYS A 35 0.16 -2.18 -14.41
CA LYS A 35 -0.55 -2.21 -15.70
C LYS A 35 -2.06 -1.97 -15.50
N ARG A 36 -2.67 -2.61 -14.51
CA ARG A 36 -4.09 -2.51 -14.14
C ARG A 36 -4.44 -1.11 -13.66
N ASP A 37 -3.61 -0.55 -12.77
CA ASP A 37 -3.89 0.72 -12.07
C ASP A 37 -3.21 1.93 -12.72
N GLY A 38 -2.52 1.73 -13.84
CA GLY A 38 -2.06 2.83 -14.71
C GLY A 38 -0.81 3.56 -14.21
N GLY A 39 0.21 2.83 -13.79
CA GLY A 39 1.50 3.38 -13.40
C GLY A 39 1.85 3.11 -11.94
N PHE A 40 2.54 4.06 -11.31
CA PHE A 40 2.93 3.96 -9.90
C PHE A 40 1.91 4.73 -9.04
N PRO A 41 1.59 4.22 -7.83
CA PRO A 41 0.64 4.91 -6.97
C PRO A 41 1.28 6.16 -6.35
N ASP A 42 0.47 7.20 -6.15
CA ASP A 42 0.85 8.28 -5.25
C ASP A 42 0.93 7.78 -3.80
N ILE A 43 1.80 8.38 -3.00
CA ILE A 43 2.01 7.97 -1.61
C ILE A 43 0.75 8.10 -0.76
N LYS A 44 -0.11 9.12 -0.99
CA LYS A 44 -1.38 9.26 -0.26
C LYS A 44 -2.32 8.11 -0.60
N LEU A 45 -2.50 7.86 -1.89
CA LEU A 45 -3.38 6.80 -2.39
C LEU A 45 -2.95 5.42 -1.89
N LEU A 46 -1.64 5.16 -1.85
CA LEU A 46 -1.13 3.90 -1.35
C LEU A 46 -1.40 3.73 0.16
N LYS A 47 -1.19 4.78 0.96
CA LYS A 47 -1.50 4.74 2.40
C LYS A 47 -2.98 4.53 2.67
N GLN A 48 -3.87 5.17 1.90
CA GLN A 48 -5.30 4.96 2.01
C GLN A 48 -5.69 3.50 1.75
N ARG A 49 -5.19 2.89 0.66
CA ARG A 49 -5.48 1.48 0.37
C ARG A 49 -4.95 0.52 1.44
N VAL A 50 -3.74 0.76 1.95
CA VAL A 50 -3.18 -0.05 3.04
C VAL A 50 -4.04 0.09 4.29
N ARG A 51 -4.50 1.30 4.63
CA ARG A 51 -5.41 1.52 5.75
C ARG A 51 -6.77 0.83 5.54
N ASP A 52 -7.36 0.99 4.36
CA ASP A 52 -8.65 0.36 4.04
C ASP A 52 -8.59 -1.17 4.19
N GLN A 53 -7.40 -1.76 3.96
CA GLN A 53 -7.17 -3.18 4.15
C GLN A 53 -6.90 -3.57 5.62
N LEU A 54 -6.06 -2.82 6.34
CA LEU A 54 -5.63 -3.16 7.70
C LEU A 54 -6.64 -2.71 8.77
N GLU A 55 -7.14 -1.48 8.66
CA GLU A 55 -7.99 -0.84 9.66
C GLU A 55 -8.90 0.24 9.02
N PRO A 56 -9.99 -0.16 8.34
CA PRO A 56 -10.83 0.76 7.56
C PRO A 56 -11.42 1.94 8.36
N GLY A 57 -11.52 1.80 9.69
CA GLY A 57 -12.05 2.82 10.59
C GLY A 57 -11.04 3.84 11.09
N ARG A 58 -9.75 3.71 10.75
CA ARG A 58 -8.68 4.58 11.25
C ARG A 58 -8.61 5.90 10.49
N ASP A 59 -8.58 7.00 11.23
CA ASP A 59 -8.32 8.32 10.67
C ASP A 59 -6.81 8.48 10.36
N LEU A 60 -6.46 8.77 9.10
CA LEU A 60 -5.08 9.06 8.69
C LEU A 60 -4.73 10.57 8.77
N GLY A 61 -5.62 11.38 9.35
CA GLY A 61 -5.44 12.82 9.52
C GLY A 61 -5.40 13.55 8.18
N HIS A 62 -4.34 14.33 7.94
CA HIS A 62 -4.17 15.13 6.71
C HIS A 62 -4.08 14.31 5.41
N ILE A 63 -4.03 12.98 5.50
CA ILE A 63 -4.02 12.09 4.34
C ILE A 63 -5.46 11.83 3.85
N ASP A 64 -6.46 11.90 4.72
CA ASP A 64 -7.88 11.74 4.36
C ASP A 64 -8.54 13.02 3.86
N ARG A 65 -7.81 14.13 3.86
CA ARG A 65 -8.26 15.44 3.39
C ARG A 65 -7.56 15.88 2.11
#